data_AF-A0A4Q3HHU9-F1
#
_entry.id   AF-A0A4Q3HHU9-F1
#
_cell.length_a   1.000
_cell.length_b   1.000
_cell.length_c   1.000
_cell.angle_alpha   90.00
_cell.angle_beta   90.00
_cell.angle_gamma   90.00
#
_symmetry.space_group_name_H-M   'P 1'
#
loop_
_entity.id
_entity.type
_entity.pdbx_description
1 polymer ?
#
loop_
_entity_poly.entity_id
_entity_poly.type
_entity_poly.pdbx_seq_one_letter_code
_entity_poly.pdbx_strand_id
1 'polypeptide(L)' 'DGAPLLETFLFDFSGNLYGELCSVSFFGYLRPELKFDGLDPLVTQMKNDEAEARALLSGVKPLGELDMKIAFESNVDNGG' A
#
# COMPACT_ATOMS: atom_id res chain seq x y z
N ASP A 1 16.15 -19.40 6.33
CA ASP A 1 15.89 -18.28 5.41
C ASP A 1 14.48 -18.38 4.86
N GLY A 2 13.56 -17.62 5.45
CA GLY A 2 12.15 -17.59 5.02
C GLY A 2 11.95 -16.64 3.85
N ALA A 3 10.88 -16.85 3.07
CA ALA A 3 10.50 -15.94 2.00
C ALA A 3 10.19 -14.54 2.55
N PRO A 4 10.48 -13.45 1.80
CA PRO A 4 10.09 -12.10 2.20
C PRO A 4 8.56 -12.01 2.32
N LEU A 5 8.10 -11.36 3.39
CA LEU A 5 6.68 -11.13 3.63
C LEU A 5 6.28 -9.76 3.09
N LEU A 6 5.16 -9.70 2.37
CA LEU A 6 4.53 -8.45 1.94
C LEU A 6 3.16 -8.35 2.61
N GLU A 7 3.02 -7.39 3.51
CA GLU A 7 1.74 -7.04 4.15
C GLU A 7 1.33 -5.65 3.68
N THR A 8 0.03 -5.41 3.52
CA THR A 8 -0.52 -4.11 3.12
C THR A 8 -1.59 -3.69 4.12
N PHE A 9 -1.49 -2.46 4.61
CA PHE A 9 -2.51 -1.82 5.41
C PHE A 9 -3.40 -0.96 4.52
N LEU A 10 -4.69 -1.30 4.42
CA LEU A 10 -5.65 -0.59 3.59
C LEU A 10 -6.29 0.56 4.38
N PHE A 11 -6.15 1.78 3.87
CA PHE A 11 -6.75 2.96 4.46
C PHE A 11 -8.28 2.93 4.35
N ASP A 12 -8.94 3.39 5.41
CA ASP A 12 -10.39 3.60 5.47
C ASP A 12 -11.24 2.35 5.12
N PHE A 13 -10.64 1.17 5.15
CA PHE A 13 -11.28 -0.10 4.87
C PHE A 13 -11.43 -0.93 6.15
N SER A 14 -12.62 -1.52 6.32
CA SER A 14 -12.86 -2.52 7.35
C SER A 14 -13.59 -3.69 6.71
N GLY A 15 -12.99 -4.88 6.79
CA GLY A 15 -13.51 -6.06 6.09
C GLY A 15 -12.43 -7.12 5.89
N ASN A 16 -12.79 -8.15 5.14
CA ASN A 16 -11.92 -9.28 4.83
C ASN A 16 -11.77 -9.41 3.31
N LEU A 17 -10.54 -9.65 2.85
CA LEU A 17 -10.19 -9.88 1.45
C LEU A 17 -9.58 -11.27 1.21
N TYR A 18 -9.73 -12.21 2.16
CA TYR A 18 -9.28 -13.58 1.96
C TYR A 18 -9.94 -14.20 0.72
N GLY A 19 -9.11 -14.63 -0.24
CA GLY A 19 -9.55 -15.24 -1.49
C GLY A 19 -9.73 -14.24 -2.64
N GLU A 20 -9.66 -12.94 -2.38
CA GLU A 20 -9.76 -11.90 -3.41
C GLU A 20 -8.41 -11.67 -4.09
N LEU A 21 -8.46 -11.37 -5.40
CA LEU A 21 -7.29 -10.98 -6.17
C LEU A 21 -7.08 -9.47 -6.07
N CYS A 22 -5.91 -9.05 -5.59
CA CYS A 22 -5.55 -7.65 -5.45
C CYS A 22 -4.35 -7.30 -6.34
N SER A 23 -4.47 -6.18 -7.06
CA SER A 23 -3.33 -5.56 -7.74
C SER A 23 -2.62 -4.60 -6.78
N VAL A 24 -1.28 -4.62 -6.77
CA VAL A 24 -0.45 -3.76 -5.92
C VAL A 24 0.55 -3.01 -6.79
N SER A 25 0.65 -1.69 -6.57
CA SER A 25 1.62 -0.82 -7.23
C SER A 25 2.39 -0.01 -6.19
N PHE A 26 3.71 0.09 -6.37
CA PHE A 26 4.57 0.83 -5.46
C PHE A 26 4.78 2.26 -5.96
N PHE A 27 4.43 3.25 -5.14
CA PHE A 27 4.52 4.67 -5.49
C PHE A 27 5.66 5.41 -4.79
N GLY A 28 6.20 4.85 -3.71
CA GLY A 28 7.28 5.46 -2.96
C GLY A 28 7.79 4.56 -1.86
N TYR A 29 9.03 4.83 -1.44
CA TYR A 29 9.65 4.20 -0.30
C TYR A 29 9.68 5.20 0.85
N LEU A 30 9.10 4.83 2.00
CA LEU A 30 9.03 5.70 3.18
C LEU A 30 10.25 5.53 4.08
N ARG A 31 10.53 4.29 4.51
CA ARG A 31 11.60 3.98 5.47
C ARG A 31 12.01 2.51 5.46
N PRO A 32 13.19 2.16 6.03
CA PRO A 32 13.54 0.76 6.28
C PRO A 32 12.67 0.14 7.38
N GLU A 33 12.78 -1.17 7.53
CA GLU A 33 12.18 -1.91 8.65
C GLU A 33 12.79 -1.45 9.98
N LEU A 34 11.94 -1.30 10.99
CA LEU A 34 12.33 -0.84 12.33
C LEU A 34 11.88 -1.87 13.36
N LYS A 35 12.71 -2.08 14.38
CA LYS A 35 12.33 -2.84 15.58
C LYS A 35 11.81 -1.86 16.62
N PHE A 36 10.70 -2.19 17.26
CA PHE A 36 10.10 -1.38 18.30
C PHE A 36 10.17 -2.11 19.64
N ASP A 37 10.43 -1.35 20.70
CA ASP A 37 10.36 -1.85 22.08
C ASP A 37 8.96 -1.59 22.62
N GLY A 38 8.04 -2.50 22.28
CA GLY A 38 6.64 -2.45 22.72
C GLY A 38 5.66 -1.89 21.69
N LEU A 39 4.38 -1.89 22.07
CA LEU A 39 3.26 -1.60 21.18
C LEU A 39 3.08 -0.09 20.90
N ASP A 40 3.22 0.76 21.91
CA ASP A 40 3.03 2.21 21.77
C ASP A 40 3.94 2.85 20.72
N PRO A 41 5.27 2.58 20.68
CA PRO A 41 6.13 3.11 19.63
C PRO A 41 5.79 2.54 18.24
N LEU A 42 5.37 1.28 18.13
CA LEU A 42 4.90 0.69 16.88
C LEU A 42 3.66 1.41 16.35
N VAL A 43 2.63 1.56 17.18
CA VAL A 43 1.37 2.24 16.80
C VAL A 43 1.64 3.69 16.41
N THR A 44 2.52 4.38 17.13
CA THR A 44 2.92 5.74 16.81
C THR A 44 3.58 5.80 15.43
N GLN A 45 4.51 4.89 15.13
CA GLN A 45 5.16 4.86 13.82
C GLN A 45 4.17 4.51 12.70
N MET A 46 3.24 3.58 12.92
CA MET A 46 2.20 3.24 11.93
C MET A 46 1.34 4.45 11.54
N LYS A 47 0.99 5.31 12.51
CA LYS A 47 0.24 6.55 12.22
C LYS A 47 1.06 7.55 11.42
N ASN A 48 2.36 7.64 11.67
CA ASN A 48 3.26 8.49 10.89
C ASN A 48 3.40 7.96 9.46
N ASP A 49 3.58 6.64 9.30
CA ASP A 49 3.66 5.97 8.00
C ASP A 49 2.37 6.19 7.18
N GLU A 50 1.20 6.09 7.82
CA GLU A 50 -0.10 6.40 7.18
C GLU A 50 -0.17 7.86 6.70
N ALA A 51 0.18 8.82 7.56
CA ALA A 51 0.12 10.24 7.21
C ALA A 51 1.06 10.57 6.04
N GLU A 52 2.27 10.03 6.06
CA GLU A 52 3.26 10.21 4.99
C GLU A 52 2.81 9.55 3.68
N ALA A 53 2.30 8.31 3.74
CA ALA A 53 1.76 7.61 2.58
C ALA A 53 0.60 8.38 1.93
N ARG A 54 -0.35 8.88 2.74
CA ARG A 54 -1.46 9.69 2.23
C ARG A 54 -0.96 10.98 1.59
N ALA A 55 0.01 11.66 2.21
CA ALA A 55 0.62 12.86 1.63
C ALA A 55 1.31 12.56 0.30
N LEU A 56 2.08 11.47 0.22
CA LEU A 56 2.74 11.01 -1.00
C LEU A 56 1.72 10.75 -2.10
N LEU A 57 0.71 9.93 -1.80
CA LEU A 57 -0.33 9.53 -2.76
C LEU A 57 -1.15 10.72 -3.29
N SER A 58 -1.34 11.77 -2.48
CA SER A 58 -2.10 12.96 -2.90
C SER A 58 -1.52 13.69 -4.11
N GLY A 59 -0.21 13.58 -4.35
CA GLY A 59 0.49 14.22 -5.46
C GLY A 59 0.77 13.30 -6.64
N VAL A 60 0.46 12.01 -6.55
CA VAL A 60 0.81 11.05 -7.59
C VAL A 60 -0.10 11.24 -8.80
N LYS A 61 0.51 11.35 -9.97
CA LYS A 61 -0.14 11.31 -11.27
C LYS A 61 0.62 10.36 -12.20
N PRO A 62 -0.06 9.75 -13.17
CA PRO A 62 0.62 8.93 -14.17
C PRO A 62 1.71 9.72 -14.89
N LEU A 63 2.86 9.08 -15.12
CA LEU A 63 3.97 9.63 -15.90
C LEU A 63 3.67 9.65 -17.41
N GLY A 64 2.70 8.84 -17.86
CA GLY A 64 2.26 8.74 -19.25
C GLY A 64 1.22 7.64 -19.43
N GLU A 65 0.90 7.32 -20.68
CA GLU A 65 -0.14 6.33 -21.02
C GLU A 65 0.18 4.92 -20.51
N LEU A 66 1.45 4.52 -20.54
CA LEU A 66 1.86 3.20 -20.05
C LEU A 66 1.70 3.09 -18.54
N ASP A 67 2.10 4.13 -17.81
CA ASP A 67 1.98 4.18 -16.35
C ASP A 67 0.51 4.20 -15.92
N MET A 68 -0.33 4.93 -16.66
CA MET A 68 -1.78 4.92 -16.47
C MET A 68 -2.34 3.50 -16.52
N LYS A 69 -1.99 2.73 -17.55
CA LYS A 69 -2.51 1.36 -17.78
C LYS A 69 -2.04 0.33 -16.75
N ILE A 70 -0.91 0.57 -16.09
CA ILE A 70 -0.29 -0.40 -15.19
C ILE A 70 -0.61 -0.08 -13.73
N ALA A 71 -0.50 1.19 -13.33
CA ALA A 71 -0.54 1.60 -11.92
C ALA A 71 -1.84 2.31 -11.50
N PHE A 72 -2.68 2.75 -12.45
CA PHE A 72 -3.87 3.56 -12.15
C PHE A 72 -5.18 3.00 -12.71
N GLU A 73 -5.17 2.35 -13.87
CA GLU A 73 -6.33 1.61 -14.35
C GLU A 73 -6.46 0.28 -13.60
N SER A 74 -7.59 0.10 -12.92
CA SER A 74 -8.00 -1.22 -12.47
C SER A 74 -8.45 -2.00 -13.72
N ASN A 75 -7.74 -3.08 -14.08
CA ASN A 75 -8.27 -4.10 -14.99
C ASN A 75 -9.43 -4.80 -14.27
N VAL A 76 -10.59 -4.14 -14.21
CA VAL A 76 -11.84 -4.80 -13.85
C VAL A 76 -12.18 -5.67 -15.05
N ASP A 77 -11.79 -6.95 -14.97
CA ASP A 77 -12.39 -7.95 -15.83
C ASP A 77 -13.87 -8.02 -15.43
N ASN A 78 -14.73 -7.34 -16.20
CA ASN A 78 -16.18 -7.49 -16.11
C ASN A 78 -16.52 -8.88 -16.66
N GLY A 79 -16.15 -9.93 -15.92
CA GLY A 79 -16.58 -11.29 -16.17
C GLY A 79 -18.06 -11.40 -15.81
N GLY A 80 -18.91 -11.50 -16.84
CA GLY A 80 -20.30 -11.92 -16.71
C GLY A 80 -20.46 -13.40 -16.40
#